data_AF-A0A7C5S243-F1
#
_entry.id   AF-A0A7C5S243-F1
#
_cell.length_a   1.000
_cell.length_b   1.000
_cell.length_c   1.000
_cell.angle_alpha   90.00
_cell.angle_beta   90.00
_cell.angle_gamma   90.00
#
_symmetry.space_group_name_H-M   'P 1'
#
loop_
_entity.id
_entity.type
_entity.pdbx_description
1 polymer ?
#
loop_
_entity_poly.entity_id
_entity_poly.type
_entity_poly.pdbx_seq_one_letter_code
_entity_poly.pdbx_strand_id
1 'polypeptide(L)' 'MPLKTNLDELVQVAAGGEIAPPRKKRPYSVGADGEVASYPGVGGITYNVRVGMKAVGWASDHVEPGVSIR' A
#
# COMPACT_ATOMS: atom_id res chain seq x y z
N MET A 1 18.97 25.51 11.17
CA MET A 1 18.40 26.32 10.07
C MET A 1 17.59 25.38 9.19
N PRO A 2 16.40 25.76 8.70
CA PRO A 2 15.68 24.96 7.72
C PRO A 2 16.51 24.80 6.43
N LEU A 3 16.29 23.70 5.71
CA LEU A 3 16.90 23.46 4.40
C LEU A 3 16.45 24.53 3.41
N LYS A 4 17.39 25.04 2.61
CA LYS A 4 17.08 25.93 1.48
C LYS A 4 16.42 25.09 0.37
N THR A 5 15.25 25.51 -0.10
CA THR A 5 14.49 24.83 -1.17
C THR A 5 13.98 25.86 -2.18
N ASN A 6 13.56 25.39 -3.36
CA ASN A 6 12.86 26.18 -4.38
C ASN A 6 11.35 25.92 -4.36
N LEU A 7 10.79 25.62 -3.18
CA LEU A 7 9.40 25.18 -3.02
C LEU A 7 8.40 26.15 -3.69
N ASP A 8 8.69 27.45 -3.65
CA ASP A 8 7.84 28.51 -4.21
C ASP A 8 7.86 28.58 -5.75
N GLU A 9 8.82 27.92 -6.40
CA GLU A 9 8.97 27.90 -7.87
C GLU A 9 8.33 26.65 -8.51
N LEU A 10 7.86 25.69 -7.71
CA LEU A 10 7.31 24.43 -8.21
C LEU A 10 5.88 24.59 -8.73
N VAL A 11 5.63 24.11 -9.95
CA VAL A 11 4.27 24.01 -10.51
C VAL A 11 3.52 22.86 -9.84
N GLN A 12 2.29 23.12 -9.39
CA GLN A 12 1.38 22.11 -8.87
C GLN A 12 0.29 21.78 -9.90
N VAL A 13 -0.07 20.50 -10.03
CA VAL A 13 -1.08 20.00 -10.98
C VAL A 13 -2.05 19.07 -10.27
N ALA A 14 -3.31 19.04 -10.73
CA ALA A 14 -4.29 18.07 -10.26
C ALA A 14 -3.94 16.66 -10.78
N ALA A 15 -3.70 15.72 -9.87
CA ALA A 15 -3.52 14.30 -10.18
C ALA A 15 -4.83 13.55 -9.90
N GLY A 16 -5.47 13.03 -10.94
CA GLY A 16 -6.68 12.19 -10.83
C GLY A 16 -6.34 10.71 -10.63
N GLY A 17 -7.26 9.96 -10.03
CA GLY A 17 -7.16 8.51 -9.83
C GLY A 17 -8.44 7.92 -9.24
N GLU A 18 -8.47 6.61 -9.05
CA GLU A 18 -9.61 5.89 -8.46
C GLU A 18 -9.16 4.88 -7.41
N ILE A 19 -10.07 4.46 -6.52
CA ILE A 19 -9.77 3.41 -5.54
C ILE A 19 -9.47 2.11 -6.28
N ALA A 20 -8.27 1.57 -6.07
CA ALA A 20 -7.89 0.28 -6.62
C ALA A 20 -8.72 -0.83 -5.94
N PRO A 21 -9.30 -1.78 -6.69
CA PRO A 21 -9.92 -2.95 -6.06
C PRO A 21 -8.85 -3.82 -5.36
N PRO A 22 -9.22 -4.66 -4.37
CA PRO A 22 -8.32 -5.68 -3.85
C PRO A 22 -7.83 -6.59 -4.99
N ARG A 23 -6.52 -6.81 -5.08
CA ARG A 23 -5.89 -7.52 -6.21
C ARG A 23 -5.10 -8.73 -5.75
N LYS A 24 -5.24 -9.81 -6.51
CA LYS A 24 -4.41 -11.00 -6.44
C LYS A 24 -4.13 -11.53 -7.84
N LYS A 25 -2.86 -11.72 -8.19
CA LYS A 25 -2.47 -12.35 -9.46
C LYS A 25 -2.76 -13.85 -9.47
N ARG A 26 -2.71 -14.48 -8.29
CA ARG A 26 -2.95 -15.90 -8.04
C ARG A 26 -3.72 -16.05 -6.72
N PRO A 27 -4.47 -17.15 -6.51
CA PRO A 27 -5.20 -17.35 -5.26
C PRO A 27 -4.28 -17.47 -4.04
N TYR A 28 -3.01 -17.85 -4.24
CA TYR A 28 -2.00 -18.04 -3.20
C TYR A 28 -0.74 -17.20 -3.45
N SER A 29 0.02 -16.96 -2.38
CA SER A 29 1.41 -16.50 -2.39
C SER A 29 2.32 -17.66 -1.96
N VAL A 30 3.57 -17.65 -2.43
CA VAL A 30 4.59 -18.63 -2.05
C VAL A 30 5.55 -17.95 -1.08
N GLY A 31 5.67 -18.51 0.12
CA GLY A 31 6.58 -18.05 1.16
C GLY A 31 8.04 -18.32 0.80
N ALA A 32 8.95 -17.67 1.54
CA ALA A 32 10.40 -17.86 1.34
C ALA A 32 10.87 -19.28 1.72
N ASP A 33 10.07 -19.99 2.50
CA ASP A 33 10.21 -21.40 2.87
C ASP A 33 9.64 -22.37 1.82
N GLY A 34 8.99 -21.86 0.77
CA GLY A 34 8.31 -22.65 -0.25
C GLY A 34 6.88 -23.04 0.11
N GLU A 35 6.38 -22.66 1.28
CA GLU A 35 5.01 -22.95 1.71
C GLU A 35 4.01 -22.03 1.02
N VAL A 36 2.81 -22.55 0.76
CA VAL A 36 1.74 -21.79 0.09
C VAL A 36 0.74 -21.27 1.10
N ALA A 37 0.32 -20.01 0.92
CA ALA A 37 -0.73 -19.43 1.75
C ALA A 37 -1.66 -18.51 0.96
N SER A 38 -2.91 -18.41 1.42
CA SER A 38 -3.91 -17.51 0.85
C SER A 38 -4.28 -16.43 1.86
N TYR A 39 -3.58 -15.29 1.77
CA TYR A 39 -3.85 -14.13 2.62
C TYR A 39 -4.27 -12.90 1.81
N PRO A 40 -4.97 -11.91 2.38
CA PRO A 40 -5.17 -10.61 1.73
C PRO A 40 -3.84 -9.99 1.30
N GLY A 41 -3.88 -9.07 0.33
CA GLY A 41 -2.69 -8.32 -0.11
C GLY A 41 -2.98 -6.91 -0.58
N VAL A 42 -2.46 -6.54 -1.74
CA VAL A 42 -2.54 -5.17 -2.28
C VAL A 42 -3.95 -4.76 -2.73
N GLY A 43 -4.19 -3.46 -2.79
CA GLY A 43 -5.41 -2.82 -3.26
C GLY A 43 -6.52 -2.75 -2.22
N GLY A 44 -7.55 -1.95 -2.52
CA GLY A 44 -8.76 -1.83 -1.74
C GLY A 44 -8.72 -0.76 -0.66
N ILE A 45 -9.67 -0.88 0.26
CA ILE A 45 -9.78 -0.09 1.48
C ILE A 45 -9.48 -1.03 2.66
N THR A 46 -8.27 -0.99 3.19
CA THR A 46 -7.87 -1.78 4.35
C THR A 46 -8.32 -1.08 5.63
N TYR A 47 -9.37 -1.61 6.26
CA TYR A 47 -10.04 -0.94 7.37
C TYR A 47 -9.20 -0.87 8.65
N ASN A 48 -8.37 -1.89 8.90
CA ASN A 48 -7.69 -2.14 10.18
C ASN A 48 -6.15 -2.08 10.11
N VAL A 49 -5.57 -1.60 9.00
CA VAL A 49 -4.15 -1.29 8.88
C VAL A 49 -4.00 0.16 8.43
N ARG A 50 -3.26 0.95 9.20
CA ARG A 50 -3.11 2.41 9.03
C ARG A 50 -1.64 2.81 9.14
N VAL A 51 -1.30 3.98 8.60
CA VAL A 51 0.02 4.59 8.78
C VAL A 51 0.32 4.75 10.28
N GLY A 52 1.52 4.35 10.69
CA GLY A 52 1.96 4.37 12.10
C GLY A 52 1.70 3.06 12.87
N MET A 53 0.95 2.10 12.30
CA MET A 53 0.79 0.77 12.90
C MET A 53 2.00 -0.14 12.60
N LYS A 54 2.08 -1.28 13.29
CA LYS A 54 3.12 -2.29 13.04
C LYS A 54 3.05 -2.77 11.58
N ALA A 55 4.21 -2.80 10.92
CA ALA A 55 4.35 -3.28 9.56
C ALA A 55 4.27 -4.82 9.45
N VAL A 56 4.59 -5.54 10.53
CA VAL A 56 4.63 -7.01 10.58
C VAL A 56 3.67 -7.56 11.63
N GLY A 57 3.34 -8.85 11.54
CA GLY A 57 2.42 -9.55 12.45
C GLY A 57 0.98 -9.65 11.95
N TRP A 58 0.73 -9.23 10.70
CA TRP A 58 -0.54 -9.42 10.01
C TRP A 58 -0.51 -10.70 9.19
N ALA A 59 -1.62 -11.46 9.17
CA ALA A 59 -1.81 -12.57 8.24
C ALA A 59 -2.15 -12.03 6.84
N SER A 60 -1.16 -11.44 6.18
CA SER A 60 -1.27 -10.78 4.88
C SER A 60 0.06 -10.81 4.13
N ASP A 61 -0.02 -10.73 2.80
CA ASP A 61 1.12 -10.55 1.91
C ASP A 61 1.00 -9.20 1.22
N HIS A 62 1.92 -8.27 1.49
CA HIS A 62 1.92 -6.93 0.85
C HIS A 62 0.63 -6.11 1.14
N VAL A 63 0.16 -6.08 2.39
CA VAL A 63 -0.97 -5.23 2.79
C VAL A 63 -0.65 -3.74 2.59
N GLU A 64 -1.58 -3.01 1.99
CA GLU A 64 -1.49 -1.56 1.85
C GLU A 64 -2.36 -0.86 2.91
N PRO A 65 -1.83 0.13 3.67
CA PRO A 65 -2.59 0.78 4.73
C PRO A 65 -3.61 1.78 4.17
N GLY A 66 -4.83 1.78 4.73
CA GLY A 66 -5.85 2.76 4.37
C GLY A 66 -6.45 2.52 2.97
N VAL A 67 -6.17 3.41 2.02
CA VAL A 67 -6.81 3.41 0.69
C VAL A 67 -5.73 3.38 -0.38
N SER A 68 -5.82 2.40 -1.27
CA SER A 68 -4.96 2.28 -2.45
C SER A 68 -5.60 2.95 -3.65
N ILE A 69 -4.86 3.79 -4.37
CA ILE A 69 -5.32 4.51 -5.57
C ILE A 69 -4.58 3.95 -6.80
N ARG A 70 -5.28 3.84 -7.94
CA ARG A 70 -4.72 3.50 -9.26
C ARG A 70 -5.10 4.50 -10.33
#